data_AF-A0A352UCR0-F1
#
_entry.id   AF-A0A352UCR0-F1
#
_cell.length_a   1.000
_cell.length_b   1.000
_cell.length_c   1.000
_cell.angle_alpha   90.00
_cell.angle_beta   90.00
_cell.angle_gamma   90.00
#
_symmetry.space_group_name_H-M   'P 1'
#
loop_
_entity.id
_entity.type
_entity.pdbx_description
1 polymer ?
#
loop_
_entity_poly.entity_id
_entity_poly.type
_entity_poly.pdbx_seq_one_letter_code
_entity_poly.pdbx_strand_id
1 'polypeptide(L)'
;MAIQNIALMAHLMRRAGFGATRDELEALNARGYEATVEQLLHPETSPNSTLEDEDLVRRYHVDQNSLLILDSAQAYWIYRMVNTSRPLEEKIALFWHGLFATGYTKLNQPRVILSQIDMFRRRGLDSFRDLLVEISKDPAMIFWLDNKDNHKDAVNENYGREILELFTMGVGNYTEDDVRQSSRAFTGWNIHNSDFHAVRTNQDSVWPYGRIDWQYEYRPEDHDNGEKQFLGQVGDHNGEDVIDIICHHPATARFIARHLYNFFV
;
A
#
# COMPACT_ATOMS: atom_id res chain seq x y z
N MET A 1 25.13 13.48 -29.22
CA MET A 1 25.32 13.18 -27.78
C MET A 1 24.30 13.90 -26.90
N ALA A 2 24.29 15.24 -26.81
CA ALA A 2 23.36 15.97 -25.92
C ALA A 2 21.86 15.64 -26.12
N ILE A 3 21.37 15.58 -27.36
CA ILE A 3 19.97 15.24 -27.67
C ILE A 3 19.62 13.80 -27.26
N GLN A 4 20.56 12.87 -27.42
CA GLN A 4 20.35 11.45 -27.11
C GLN A 4 20.28 11.23 -25.59
N ASN A 5 21.07 11.98 -24.81
CA ASN A 5 21.04 11.90 -23.35
C ASN A 5 19.75 12.48 -22.77
N ILE A 6 19.23 13.57 -23.35
CA ILE A 6 17.93 14.14 -22.95
C ILE A 6 16.78 13.17 -23.27
N ALA A 7 16.81 12.49 -24.42
CA ALA A 7 15.79 11.50 -24.76
C ALA A 7 15.77 10.32 -23.79
N LEU A 8 16.97 9.84 -23.38
CA LEU A 8 17.12 8.80 -22.36
C LEU A 8 16.60 9.26 -21.00
N MET A 9 16.96 10.47 -20.56
CA MET A 9 16.48 11.05 -19.31
C MET A 9 14.95 11.22 -19.32
N ALA A 10 14.39 11.67 -20.43
CA ALA A 10 12.94 11.78 -20.60
C ALA A 10 12.24 10.42 -20.51
N HIS A 11 12.86 9.35 -21.04
CA HIS A 11 12.35 7.99 -20.88
C HIS A 11 12.36 7.56 -19.40
N LEU A 12 13.47 7.77 -18.69
CA LEU A 12 13.57 7.50 -17.26
C LEU A 12 12.47 8.21 -16.47
N MET A 13 12.28 9.52 -16.66
CA MET A 13 11.29 10.30 -15.93
C MET A 13 9.83 9.92 -16.25
N ARG A 14 9.55 9.33 -17.41
CA ARG A 14 8.21 8.77 -17.72
C ARG A 14 7.96 7.44 -17.02
N ARG A 15 8.99 6.62 -16.80
CA ARG A 15 8.87 5.33 -16.11
C ARG A 15 8.92 5.49 -14.58
N ALA A 16 9.92 6.22 -14.09
CA ALA A 16 10.15 6.46 -12.66
C ALA A 16 9.33 7.63 -12.08
N GLY A 17 8.53 8.33 -12.89
CA GLY A 17 7.73 9.47 -12.44
C GLY A 17 6.51 9.69 -13.31
N PHE A 18 6.09 10.95 -13.43
CA PHE A 18 4.94 11.37 -14.23
C PHE A 18 5.34 12.18 -15.47
N GLY A 19 6.64 12.14 -15.83
CA GLY A 19 7.25 13.00 -16.82
C GLY A 19 8.08 14.12 -16.19
N ALA A 20 8.65 14.97 -17.04
CA ALA A 20 9.40 16.15 -16.64
C ALA A 20 9.34 17.17 -17.79
N THR A 21 9.35 18.45 -17.43
CA THR A 21 9.49 19.58 -18.34
C THR A 21 10.87 19.61 -18.98
N ARG A 22 11.04 20.44 -20.01
CA ARG A 22 12.32 20.55 -20.72
C ARG A 22 13.44 21.02 -19.79
N ASP A 23 13.17 22.00 -18.94
CA ASP A 23 14.16 22.61 -18.06
C ASP A 23 14.60 21.62 -16.97
N GLU A 24 13.66 20.86 -16.40
CA GLU A 24 13.96 19.78 -15.45
C GLU A 24 14.84 18.69 -16.10
N LEU A 25 14.53 18.29 -17.34
CA LEU A 25 15.34 17.30 -18.05
C LEU A 25 16.76 17.78 -18.32
N GLU A 26 16.95 19.06 -18.63
CA GLU A 26 18.29 19.64 -18.82
C GLU A 26 19.06 19.69 -17.50
N ALA A 27 18.41 20.04 -16.39
CA ALA A 27 19.00 20.02 -15.05
C ALA A 27 19.39 18.60 -14.60
N LEU A 28 18.49 17.62 -14.76
CA LEU A 28 18.76 16.21 -14.45
C LEU A 28 19.87 15.64 -15.34
N ASN A 29 19.90 16.01 -16.62
CA ASN A 29 20.95 15.58 -17.53
C ASN A 29 22.31 16.19 -17.17
N ALA A 30 22.35 17.43 -16.69
CA ALA A 30 23.58 18.06 -16.20
C ALA A 30 24.15 17.36 -14.95
N ARG A 31 23.28 16.78 -14.10
CA ARG A 31 23.70 15.96 -12.96
C ARG A 31 24.29 14.60 -13.39
N GLY A 32 23.83 14.06 -14.50
CA GLY A 32 24.20 12.72 -14.99
C GLY A 32 23.11 11.68 -14.72
N TYR A 33 23.14 10.60 -15.51
CA TYR A 33 22.10 9.58 -15.49
C TYR A 33 22.12 8.77 -14.19
N GLU A 34 23.28 8.22 -13.83
CA GLU A 34 23.46 7.38 -12.66
C GLU A 34 23.15 8.15 -11.37
N ALA A 35 23.64 9.39 -11.25
CA ALA A 35 23.35 10.23 -10.10
C ALA A 35 21.86 10.58 -9.97
N THR A 36 21.15 10.71 -11.10
CA THR A 36 19.69 10.90 -11.10
C THR A 36 18.96 9.62 -10.67
N VAL A 37 19.39 8.45 -11.15
CA VAL A 37 18.81 7.16 -10.73
C VAL A 37 19.00 6.94 -9.23
N GLU A 38 20.21 7.17 -8.71
CA GLU A 38 20.49 7.05 -7.28
C GLU A 38 19.60 7.99 -6.45
N GLN A 39 19.41 9.24 -6.87
CA GLN A 39 18.51 10.16 -6.16
C GLN A 39 17.05 9.67 -6.17
N LEU A 40 16.58 9.10 -7.29
CA LEU A 40 15.22 8.57 -7.39
C LEU A 40 15.00 7.40 -6.43
N LEU A 41 15.99 6.51 -6.29
CA LEU A 41 15.95 5.35 -5.39
C LEU A 41 16.10 5.73 -3.90
N HIS A 42 16.64 6.92 -3.63
CA HIS A 42 16.88 7.46 -2.28
C HIS A 42 16.13 8.77 -2.05
N PRO A 43 14.78 8.76 -2.01
CA PRO A 43 13.96 9.98 -1.92
C PRO A 43 14.26 10.81 -0.66
N GLU A 44 14.76 10.20 0.41
CA GLU A 44 15.23 10.86 1.63
C GLU A 44 16.39 11.83 1.38
N THR A 45 17.16 11.64 0.31
CA THR A 45 18.26 12.53 -0.10
C THR A 45 17.77 13.74 -0.91
N SER A 46 16.49 13.77 -1.29
CA SER A 46 15.89 14.93 -1.95
C SER A 46 15.97 16.15 -1.03
N PRO A 47 16.49 17.30 -1.52
CA PRO A 47 16.65 18.52 -0.72
C PRO A 47 15.32 19.04 -0.16
N ASN A 48 14.20 18.73 -0.84
CA ASN A 48 12.86 18.97 -0.34
C ASN A 48 12.26 17.64 0.12
N SER A 49 12.03 17.53 1.43
CA SER A 49 11.39 16.38 2.06
C SER A 49 9.88 16.52 2.21
N THR A 50 9.39 17.75 2.13
CA THR A 50 7.98 18.10 2.05
C THR A 50 7.65 18.53 0.63
N LEU A 51 6.40 18.36 0.23
CA LEU A 51 5.88 19.03 -0.96
C LEU A 51 6.16 20.52 -0.80
N GLU A 52 6.90 21.10 -1.74
CA GLU A 52 6.89 22.54 -1.89
C GLU A 52 5.42 22.93 -2.05
N ASP A 53 4.97 23.91 -1.27
CA ASP A 53 3.60 24.44 -1.26
C ASP A 53 2.49 23.62 -0.55
N GLU A 54 2.82 22.68 0.33
CA GLU A 54 1.79 22.01 1.16
C GLU A 54 0.98 23.03 2.00
N ASP A 55 1.62 24.13 2.41
CA ASP A 55 0.97 25.24 3.10
C ASP A 55 -0.05 25.97 2.22
N LEU A 56 0.16 26.04 0.89
CA LEU A 56 -0.82 26.61 -0.04
C LEU A 56 -2.08 25.74 -0.10
N VAL A 57 -1.94 24.41 -0.15
CA VAL A 57 -3.07 23.49 -0.10
C VAL A 57 -3.82 23.65 1.23
N ARG A 58 -3.07 23.67 2.35
CA ARG A 58 -3.65 23.84 3.69
C ARG A 58 -4.40 25.16 3.86
N ARG A 59 -3.89 26.24 3.25
CA ARG A 59 -4.43 27.60 3.41
C ARG A 59 -5.57 27.93 2.44
N TYR A 60 -5.43 27.55 1.17
CA TYR A 60 -6.34 27.97 0.10
C TYR A 60 -7.27 26.86 -0.40
N HIS A 61 -6.96 25.59 -0.10
CA HIS A 61 -7.75 24.44 -0.49
C HIS A 61 -8.20 23.64 0.75
N VAL A 62 -8.98 24.30 1.61
CA VAL A 62 -9.43 23.75 2.90
C VAL A 62 -10.10 22.37 2.76
N ASP A 63 -10.85 22.15 1.69
CA ASP A 63 -11.47 20.86 1.41
C ASP A 63 -10.44 19.76 1.15
N GLN A 64 -9.41 20.05 0.33
CA GLN A 64 -8.28 19.15 0.06
C GLN A 64 -7.38 18.93 1.27
N ASN A 65 -7.37 19.87 2.22
CA ASN A 65 -6.71 19.67 3.50
C ASN A 65 -7.55 18.81 4.47
N SER A 66 -8.87 18.96 4.45
CA SER A 66 -9.77 18.22 5.33
C SER A 66 -9.80 16.72 5.03
N LEU A 67 -9.64 16.35 3.74
CA LEU A 67 -9.64 14.97 3.25
C LEU A 67 -10.89 14.17 3.65
N LEU A 68 -11.99 14.85 3.97
CA LEU A 68 -13.21 14.25 4.50
C LEU A 68 -14.07 13.58 3.43
N ILE A 69 -13.97 14.06 2.18
CA ILE A 69 -14.72 13.55 1.03
C ILE A 69 -13.78 13.00 -0.03
N LEU A 70 -14.29 12.08 -0.85
CA LEU A 70 -13.50 11.36 -1.85
C LEU A 70 -12.82 12.31 -2.84
N ASP A 71 -13.58 13.26 -3.41
CA ASP A 71 -13.07 14.19 -4.43
C ASP A 71 -11.89 15.02 -3.91
N SER A 72 -11.97 15.46 -2.65
CA SER A 72 -10.89 16.18 -1.98
C SER A 72 -9.64 15.33 -1.77
N ALA A 73 -9.82 14.08 -1.36
CA ALA A 73 -8.71 13.13 -1.18
C ALA A 73 -8.02 12.80 -2.50
N GLN A 74 -8.80 12.60 -3.57
CA GLN A 74 -8.28 12.38 -4.92
C GLN A 74 -7.53 13.60 -5.45
N ALA A 75 -8.12 14.79 -5.33
CA ALA A 75 -7.49 16.04 -5.75
C ALA A 75 -6.17 16.27 -5.00
N TYR A 76 -6.14 16.00 -3.69
CA TYR A 76 -4.92 16.08 -2.89
C TYR A 76 -3.83 15.14 -3.42
N TRP A 77 -4.14 13.87 -3.65
CA TRP A 77 -3.12 12.94 -4.15
C TRP A 77 -2.64 13.29 -5.56
N ILE A 78 -3.54 13.74 -6.45
CA ILE A 78 -3.17 14.23 -7.78
C ILE A 78 -2.24 15.43 -7.67
N TYR A 79 -2.56 16.40 -6.80
CA TYR A 79 -1.71 17.54 -6.54
C TYR A 79 -0.30 17.10 -6.10
N ARG A 80 -0.20 16.10 -5.21
CA ARG A 80 1.10 15.52 -4.82
C ARG A 80 1.86 14.91 -5.99
N MET A 81 1.20 14.08 -6.81
CA MET A 81 1.83 13.42 -7.95
C MET A 81 2.38 14.42 -8.98
N VAL A 82 1.74 15.59 -9.12
CA VAL A 82 2.16 16.64 -10.06
C VAL A 82 3.30 17.50 -9.50
N ASN A 83 3.30 17.82 -8.20
CA ASN A 83 4.20 18.83 -7.63
C ASN A 83 5.32 18.24 -6.74
N THR A 84 5.38 16.93 -6.56
CA THR A 84 6.42 16.30 -5.73
C THR A 84 7.80 16.40 -6.36
N SER A 85 8.82 16.65 -5.51
CA SER A 85 10.23 16.48 -5.89
C SER A 85 10.71 15.02 -5.77
N ARG A 86 9.84 14.11 -5.32
CA ARG A 86 10.10 12.67 -5.12
C ARG A 86 9.18 11.82 -6.02
N PRO A 87 9.31 11.92 -7.35
CA PRO A 87 8.36 11.31 -8.27
C PRO A 87 8.32 9.79 -8.17
N LEU A 88 9.45 9.12 -7.90
CA LEU A 88 9.47 7.66 -7.75
C LEU A 88 8.72 7.18 -6.50
N GLU A 89 8.76 7.94 -5.40
CA GLU A 89 8.02 7.64 -4.16
C GLU A 89 6.50 7.64 -4.40
N GLU A 90 5.98 8.60 -5.16
CA GLU A 90 4.55 8.61 -5.53
C GLU A 90 4.23 7.55 -6.59
N LYS A 91 5.16 7.29 -7.52
CA LYS A 91 4.99 6.29 -8.59
C LYS A 91 4.94 4.88 -8.04
N ILE A 92 5.78 4.55 -7.05
CA ILE A 92 5.78 3.25 -6.37
C ILE A 92 4.54 3.12 -5.48
N ALA A 93 4.09 4.20 -4.82
CA ALA A 93 2.83 4.19 -4.07
C ALA A 93 1.62 3.91 -4.98
N LEU A 94 1.59 4.51 -6.18
CA LEU A 94 0.56 4.22 -7.18
C LEU A 94 0.61 2.78 -7.68
N PHE A 95 1.81 2.23 -7.90
CA PHE A 95 1.99 0.82 -8.26
C PHE A 95 1.41 -0.11 -7.18
N TRP A 96 1.80 0.09 -5.92
CA TRP A 96 1.32 -0.73 -4.81
C TRP A 96 -0.17 -0.57 -4.56
N HIS A 97 -0.73 0.64 -4.67
CA HIS A 97 -2.17 0.85 -4.57
C HIS A 97 -2.95 0.15 -5.69
N GLY A 98 -2.35 0.00 -6.87
CA GLY A 98 -2.94 -0.78 -7.97
C GLY A 98 -2.88 -2.30 -7.74
N LEU A 99 -1.83 -2.81 -7.10
CA LEU A 99 -1.70 -4.23 -6.78
C LEU A 99 -2.54 -4.63 -5.56
N PHE A 100 -2.41 -3.89 -4.46
CA PHE A 100 -3.14 -4.05 -3.21
C PHE A 100 -4.42 -3.21 -3.23
N ALA A 101 -5.27 -3.46 -4.23
CA ALA A 101 -6.40 -2.60 -4.52
C ALA A 101 -7.44 -2.60 -3.38
N THR A 102 -7.70 -1.42 -2.83
CA THR A 102 -8.82 -1.13 -1.93
C THR A 102 -9.70 -0.02 -2.51
N GLY A 103 -10.98 0.03 -2.13
CA GLY A 103 -11.95 0.92 -2.76
C GLY A 103 -12.82 1.71 -1.79
N TYR A 104 -13.09 2.97 -2.14
CA TYR A 104 -13.98 3.85 -1.37
C TYR A 104 -15.40 3.31 -1.23
N THR A 105 -15.92 2.60 -2.24
CA THR A 105 -17.30 2.10 -2.25
C THR A 105 -17.60 1.16 -1.07
N LYS A 106 -16.61 0.39 -0.61
CA LYS A 106 -16.74 -0.48 0.58
C LYS A 106 -16.32 0.25 1.85
N LEU A 107 -15.21 0.99 1.82
CA LEU A 107 -14.64 1.63 3.01
C LEU A 107 -15.43 2.84 3.49
N ASN A 108 -16.00 3.61 2.57
CA ASN A 108 -16.70 4.88 2.80
C ASN A 108 -15.86 5.93 3.58
N GLN A 109 -14.55 5.76 3.75
CA GLN A 109 -13.68 6.65 4.53
C GLN A 109 -12.39 6.98 3.75
N PRO A 110 -12.27 8.18 3.15
CA PRO A 110 -11.14 8.51 2.27
C PRO A 110 -9.81 8.56 3.00
N ARG A 111 -9.81 9.03 4.26
CA ARG A 111 -8.59 9.13 5.08
C ARG A 111 -7.90 7.78 5.30
N VAL A 112 -8.66 6.69 5.42
CA VAL A 112 -8.11 5.33 5.60
C VAL A 112 -7.37 4.88 4.33
N ILE A 113 -7.89 5.20 3.15
CA ILE A 113 -7.22 4.94 1.88
C ILE A 113 -5.94 5.78 1.74
N LEU A 114 -5.99 7.06 2.12
CA LEU A 114 -4.81 7.92 2.10
C LEU A 114 -3.72 7.46 3.07
N SER A 115 -4.09 6.99 4.27
CA SER A 115 -3.14 6.38 5.21
C SER A 115 -2.46 5.13 4.63
N GLN A 116 -3.21 4.30 3.89
CA GLN A 116 -2.63 3.17 3.16
C GLN A 116 -1.66 3.63 2.07
N ILE A 117 -2.00 4.67 1.30
CA ILE A 117 -1.09 5.26 0.30
C ILE A 117 0.16 5.85 0.98
N ASP A 118 0.02 6.52 2.12
CA ASP A 118 1.14 7.01 2.92
C ASP A 118 2.02 5.88 3.46
N MET A 119 1.45 4.70 3.77
CA MET A 119 2.22 3.50 4.08
C MET A 119 3.02 3.05 2.85
N PHE A 120 2.41 3.00 1.66
CA PHE A 120 3.13 2.65 0.42
C PHE A 120 4.24 3.64 0.07
N ARG A 121 4.09 4.94 0.37
CA ARG A 121 5.18 5.91 0.22
C ARG A 121 6.36 5.60 1.14
N ARG A 122 6.07 5.29 2.41
CA ARG A 122 7.09 5.05 3.44
C ARG A 122 7.81 3.72 3.29
N ARG A 123 7.12 2.68 2.82
CA ARG A 123 7.60 1.28 2.81
C ARG A 123 7.73 0.70 1.40
N GLY A 124 7.32 1.43 0.36
CA GLY A 124 7.20 0.88 -0.99
C GLY A 124 8.54 0.56 -1.67
N LEU A 125 9.65 1.12 -1.19
CA LEU A 125 11.01 0.81 -1.63
C LEU A 125 11.77 -0.09 -0.63
N ASP A 126 11.15 -0.47 0.48
CA ASP A 126 11.72 -1.36 1.50
C ASP A 126 11.60 -2.85 1.06
N SER A 127 11.81 -3.77 1.99
CA SER A 127 11.61 -5.20 1.73
C SER A 127 10.13 -5.52 1.46
N PHE A 128 9.88 -6.38 0.47
CA PHE A 128 8.51 -6.84 0.16
C PHE A 128 7.85 -7.55 1.35
N ARG A 129 8.64 -8.26 2.18
CA ARG A 129 8.18 -8.89 3.41
C ARG A 129 7.57 -7.86 4.35
N ASP A 130 8.30 -6.79 4.66
CA ASP A 130 7.83 -5.78 5.60
C ASP A 130 6.62 -5.03 5.03
N LEU A 131 6.62 -4.74 3.72
CA LEU A 131 5.45 -4.18 3.05
C LEU A 131 4.23 -5.09 3.18
N LEU A 132 4.40 -6.41 3.01
CA LEU A 132 3.32 -7.39 3.11
C LEU A 132 2.80 -7.51 4.55
N VAL A 133 3.67 -7.37 5.56
CA VAL A 133 3.23 -7.26 6.97
C VAL A 133 2.42 -5.99 7.21
N GLU A 134 2.92 -4.84 6.75
CA GLU A 134 2.24 -3.55 6.96
C GLU A 134 0.88 -3.49 6.26
N ILE A 135 0.74 -3.99 5.03
CA ILE A 135 -0.56 -4.06 4.35
C ILE A 135 -1.50 -5.08 4.99
N SER A 136 -0.97 -6.16 5.59
CA SER A 136 -1.79 -7.12 6.34
C SER A 136 -2.35 -6.54 7.64
N LYS A 137 -1.63 -5.56 8.23
CA LYS A 137 -2.09 -4.80 9.41
C LYS A 137 -2.91 -3.57 9.04
N ASP A 138 -2.95 -3.19 7.76
CA ASP A 138 -3.64 -1.98 7.33
C ASP A 138 -5.16 -2.11 7.53
N PRO A 139 -5.80 -1.17 8.27
CA PRO A 139 -7.23 -1.24 8.54
C PRO A 139 -8.10 -1.18 7.29
N ALA A 140 -7.64 -0.51 6.22
CA ALA A 140 -8.36 -0.51 4.95
C ALA A 140 -8.41 -1.92 4.37
N MET A 141 -7.27 -2.63 4.36
CA MET A 141 -7.18 -3.99 3.85
C MET A 141 -7.96 -4.99 4.71
N ILE A 142 -7.85 -4.91 6.04
CA ILE A 142 -8.60 -5.76 6.98
C ILE A 142 -10.11 -5.63 6.76
N PHE A 143 -10.61 -4.41 6.55
CA PHE A 143 -12.02 -4.20 6.25
C PHE A 143 -12.38 -4.63 4.82
N TRP A 144 -11.52 -4.33 3.85
CA TRP A 144 -11.75 -4.62 2.43
C TRP A 144 -11.92 -6.11 2.17
N LEU A 145 -11.16 -6.95 2.88
CA LEU A 145 -11.19 -8.41 2.75
C LEU A 145 -11.91 -9.12 3.90
N ASP A 146 -12.68 -8.39 4.69
CA ASP A 146 -13.52 -8.93 5.77
C ASP A 146 -12.74 -9.72 6.84
N ASN A 147 -11.44 -9.44 7.01
CA ASN A 147 -10.62 -10.08 8.04
C ASN A 147 -11.04 -9.64 9.46
N LYS A 148 -11.75 -8.52 9.59
CA LYS A 148 -12.39 -8.11 10.85
C LYS A 148 -13.41 -9.15 11.37
N ASP A 149 -13.97 -9.98 10.49
CA ASP A 149 -14.92 -11.05 10.79
C ASP A 149 -14.23 -12.43 10.80
N ASN A 150 -12.89 -12.49 10.75
CA ASN A 150 -12.10 -13.71 10.78
C ASN A 150 -11.75 -14.09 12.22
N HIS A 151 -12.52 -15.03 12.77
CA HIS A 151 -12.43 -15.47 14.15
C HIS A 151 -11.94 -16.92 14.23
N LYS A 152 -11.24 -17.29 15.32
CA LYS A 152 -10.79 -18.69 15.52
C LYS A 152 -11.90 -19.74 15.41
N ASP A 153 -13.13 -19.38 15.81
CA ASP A 153 -14.30 -20.27 15.80
C ASP A 153 -15.14 -20.14 14.51
N ALA A 154 -14.83 -19.15 13.66
CA ALA A 154 -15.52 -18.86 12.41
C ALA A 154 -14.53 -18.24 11.41
N VAL A 155 -13.70 -19.09 10.81
CA VAL A 155 -12.62 -18.67 9.91
C VAL A 155 -13.20 -18.10 8.61
N ASN A 156 -12.77 -16.89 8.24
CA ASN A 156 -13.09 -16.27 6.97
C ASN A 156 -11.90 -16.42 6.00
N GLU A 157 -12.11 -17.16 4.91
CA GLU A 157 -11.06 -17.51 3.97
C GLU A 157 -10.70 -16.39 2.97
N ASN A 158 -11.44 -15.28 2.97
CA ASN A 158 -11.26 -14.23 1.96
C ASN A 158 -9.84 -13.66 1.98
N TYR A 159 -9.37 -13.14 3.12
CA TYR A 159 -8.02 -12.57 3.20
C TYR A 159 -6.92 -13.60 2.89
N GLY A 160 -7.01 -14.80 3.46
CA GLY A 160 -6.03 -15.87 3.22
C GLY A 160 -6.02 -16.37 1.78
N ARG A 161 -7.13 -16.27 1.04
CA ARG A 161 -7.15 -16.55 -0.40
C ARG A 161 -6.49 -15.45 -1.20
N GLU A 162 -6.90 -14.21 -0.96
CA GLU A 162 -6.46 -13.04 -1.73
C GLU A 162 -4.95 -12.77 -1.56
N ILE A 163 -4.41 -12.96 -0.34
CA ILE A 163 -2.97 -12.81 -0.11
C ILE A 163 -2.16 -13.78 -0.96
N LEU A 164 -2.61 -15.02 -1.14
CA LEU A 164 -1.93 -16.03 -1.97
C LEU A 164 -2.21 -15.82 -3.46
N GLU A 165 -3.45 -15.53 -3.81
CA GLU A 165 -3.93 -15.48 -5.19
C GLU A 165 -3.61 -14.16 -5.89
N LEU A 166 -4.10 -13.04 -5.35
CA LEU A 166 -4.03 -11.75 -6.02
C LEU A 166 -2.80 -10.94 -5.66
N PHE A 167 -2.21 -11.17 -4.49
CA PHE A 167 -1.14 -10.30 -3.99
C PHE A 167 0.27 -10.89 -4.06
N THR A 168 0.41 -12.23 -4.07
CA THR A 168 1.74 -12.84 -3.94
C THR A 168 2.06 -13.93 -4.93
N MET A 169 1.36 -15.06 -4.98
CA MET A 169 1.83 -16.22 -5.75
C MET A 169 1.06 -16.43 -7.05
N GLY A 170 -0.21 -16.05 -7.10
CA GLY A 170 -1.10 -16.40 -8.21
C GLY A 170 -1.58 -17.85 -8.15
N VAL A 171 -2.69 -18.09 -8.84
CA VAL A 171 -3.36 -19.40 -8.93
C VAL A 171 -2.39 -20.50 -9.37
N GLY A 172 -2.49 -21.67 -8.73
CA GLY A 172 -1.75 -22.89 -9.08
C GLY A 172 -0.43 -23.09 -8.33
N ASN A 173 -0.10 -22.21 -7.39
CA ASN A 173 1.12 -22.30 -6.56
C ASN A 173 0.86 -22.69 -5.09
N TYR A 174 -0.41 -22.89 -4.71
CA TYR A 174 -0.87 -23.25 -3.37
C TYR A 174 -2.09 -24.17 -3.50
N THR A 175 -2.45 -24.83 -2.40
CA THR A 175 -3.63 -25.70 -2.31
C THR A 175 -4.78 -25.01 -1.58
N GLU A 176 -5.98 -25.55 -1.70
CA GLU A 176 -7.13 -25.07 -0.93
C GLU A 176 -6.92 -25.23 0.59
N ASP A 177 -6.13 -26.22 1.02
CA ASP A 177 -5.78 -26.33 2.43
C ASP A 177 -4.86 -25.18 2.87
N ASP A 178 -3.89 -24.78 2.04
CA ASP A 178 -3.03 -23.63 2.33
C ASP A 178 -3.85 -22.34 2.53
N VAL A 179 -4.93 -22.14 1.75
CA VAL A 179 -5.85 -21.01 1.94
C VAL A 179 -6.46 -21.06 3.34
N ARG A 180 -6.98 -22.22 3.75
CA ARG A 180 -7.57 -22.39 5.09
C ARG A 180 -6.55 -22.14 6.19
N GLN A 181 -5.34 -22.71 6.08
CA GLN A 181 -4.29 -22.56 7.09
C GLN A 181 -3.78 -21.12 7.18
N SER A 182 -3.63 -20.44 6.04
CA SER A 182 -3.31 -19.01 5.99
C SER A 182 -4.40 -18.18 6.68
N SER A 183 -5.66 -18.48 6.40
CA SER A 183 -6.80 -17.77 7.00
C SER A 183 -6.87 -17.93 8.52
N ARG A 184 -6.59 -19.16 9.02
CA ARG A 184 -6.44 -19.41 10.46
C ARG A 184 -5.34 -18.56 11.08
N ALA A 185 -4.21 -18.38 10.39
CA ALA A 185 -3.10 -17.57 10.89
C ALA A 185 -3.40 -16.06 10.98
N PHE A 186 -4.35 -15.56 10.20
CA PHE A 186 -4.78 -14.15 10.26
C PHE A 186 -5.96 -13.90 11.20
N THR A 187 -6.45 -14.92 11.92
CA THR A 187 -7.45 -14.73 12.97
C THR A 187 -6.91 -13.81 14.07
N GLY A 188 -7.78 -13.00 14.69
CA GLY A 188 -7.37 -12.03 15.71
C GLY A 188 -6.71 -10.75 15.18
N TRP A 189 -6.38 -10.65 13.90
CA TRP A 189 -5.91 -9.39 13.27
C TRP A 189 -7.12 -8.53 12.92
N ASN A 190 -7.41 -7.52 13.75
CA ASN A 190 -8.67 -6.78 13.68
C ASN A 190 -8.46 -5.25 13.67
N ILE A 191 -9.56 -4.53 13.58
CA ILE A 191 -9.64 -3.08 13.68
C ILE A 191 -10.08 -2.73 15.10
N HIS A 192 -9.30 -1.88 15.76
CA HIS A 192 -9.62 -1.36 17.08
C HIS A 192 -10.99 -0.68 17.07
N ASN A 193 -11.84 -0.98 18.06
CA ASN A 193 -13.19 -0.41 18.19
C ASN A 193 -14.09 -0.58 16.95
N SER A 194 -13.98 -1.69 16.20
CA SER A 194 -14.77 -1.98 15.00
C SER A 194 -16.28 -1.76 15.18
N ASP A 195 -16.87 -2.22 16.29
CA ASP A 195 -18.31 -2.03 16.60
C ASP A 195 -18.68 -0.56 16.76
N PHE A 196 -17.83 0.22 17.42
CA PHE A 196 -18.02 1.67 17.54
C PHE A 196 -17.93 2.36 16.19
N HIS A 197 -16.99 1.96 15.33
CA HIS A 197 -16.90 2.46 13.96
C HIS A 197 -18.15 2.12 13.14
N ALA A 198 -18.73 0.93 13.31
CA ALA A 198 -19.98 0.53 12.66
C ALA A 198 -21.15 1.42 13.11
N VAL A 199 -21.30 1.65 14.42
CA VAL A 199 -22.33 2.54 14.97
C VAL A 199 -22.16 3.97 14.46
N ARG A 200 -20.93 4.50 14.46
CA ARG A 200 -20.63 5.86 13.97
C ARG A 200 -20.88 6.01 12.47
N THR A 201 -20.60 4.99 11.68
CA THR A 201 -20.87 5.00 10.23
C THR A 201 -22.37 5.10 9.95
N ASN A 202 -23.21 4.45 10.77
CA ASN A 202 -24.67 4.58 10.66
C ASN A 202 -25.22 5.94 11.12
N GLN A 203 -24.44 6.69 11.91
CA GLN A 203 -24.80 8.01 12.43
C GLN A 203 -24.11 9.12 11.63
N ASP A 204 -24.10 9.01 10.30
CA ASP A 204 -23.29 9.72 9.30
C ASP A 204 -23.31 11.27 9.40
N SER A 205 -22.80 11.78 10.51
CA SER A 205 -22.60 13.19 10.79
C SER A 205 -21.11 13.47 10.64
N VAL A 206 -20.79 14.15 9.55
CA VAL A 206 -19.43 14.65 9.25
C VAL A 206 -19.01 15.76 10.26
N TRP A 207 -19.92 16.22 11.12
CA TRP A 207 -19.74 17.33 12.05
C TRP A 207 -19.80 16.93 13.53
N PRO A 208 -19.03 17.56 14.44
CA PRO A 208 -17.96 18.55 14.20
C PRO A 208 -16.52 17.97 14.24
N TYR A 209 -16.35 16.65 14.47
CA TYR A 209 -15.03 16.04 14.72
C TYR A 209 -14.53 15.08 13.63
N GLY A 210 -15.21 14.98 12.49
CA GLY A 210 -14.83 14.08 11.39
C GLY A 210 -14.92 12.59 11.74
N ARG A 211 -14.53 11.72 10.79
CA ARG A 211 -14.42 10.27 11.03
C ARG A 211 -13.09 9.96 11.70
N ILE A 212 -13.12 9.14 12.76
CA ILE A 212 -11.93 8.69 13.49
C ILE A 212 -11.15 7.72 12.60
N ASP A 213 -9.83 7.89 12.55
CA ASP A 213 -8.96 6.97 11.81
C ASP A 213 -9.03 5.57 12.41
N TRP A 214 -9.13 4.57 11.53
CA TRP A 214 -9.12 3.18 11.95
C TRP A 214 -7.70 2.79 12.34
N GLN A 215 -7.60 1.95 13.36
CA GLN A 215 -6.33 1.50 13.90
C GLN A 215 -6.32 -0.02 13.95
N TYR A 216 -5.15 -0.60 13.70
CA TYR A 216 -4.93 -2.03 13.85
C TYR A 216 -4.98 -2.43 15.34
N GLU A 217 -5.53 -3.61 15.61
CA GLU A 217 -5.52 -4.26 16.91
C GLU A 217 -5.31 -5.77 16.73
N TYR A 218 -4.37 -6.35 17.48
CA TYR A 218 -4.25 -7.80 17.58
C TYR A 218 -4.99 -8.30 18.81
N ARG A 219 -5.93 -9.22 18.62
CA ARG A 219 -6.75 -9.86 19.65
C ARG A 219 -6.28 -11.29 19.89
N PRO A 220 -5.36 -11.53 20.85
CA PRO A 220 -4.83 -12.87 21.10
C PRO A 220 -5.91 -13.87 21.52
N GLU A 221 -6.99 -13.42 22.17
CA GLU A 221 -8.11 -14.25 22.59
C GLU A 221 -8.96 -14.77 21.43
N ASP A 222 -8.89 -14.13 20.27
CA ASP A 222 -9.64 -14.43 19.04
C ASP A 222 -8.78 -15.11 17.97
N HIS A 223 -7.48 -15.28 18.26
CA HIS A 223 -6.53 -15.98 17.40
C HIS A 223 -6.58 -17.50 17.62
N ASP A 224 -6.52 -18.24 16.52
CA ASP A 224 -6.36 -19.70 16.51
C ASP A 224 -4.88 -20.06 16.69
N ASN A 225 -4.52 -20.49 17.91
CA ASN A 225 -3.18 -20.95 18.27
C ASN A 225 -2.98 -22.47 18.02
N GLY A 226 -3.86 -23.09 17.22
CA GLY A 226 -3.71 -24.48 16.82
C GLY A 226 -2.58 -24.66 15.81
N GLU A 227 -2.04 -25.88 15.73
CA GLU A 227 -1.04 -26.25 14.72
C GLU A 227 -1.61 -26.05 13.30
N LYS A 228 -0.79 -25.49 12.41
CA LYS A 228 -1.10 -25.17 11.02
C LYS A 228 -0.03 -25.78 10.13
N GLN A 229 -0.46 -26.43 9.06
CA GLN A 229 0.45 -26.95 8.03
C GLN A 229 0.33 -26.08 6.78
N PHE A 230 1.25 -25.13 6.59
CA PHE A 230 1.18 -24.16 5.51
C PHE A 230 2.39 -24.27 4.59
N LEU A 231 2.17 -24.49 3.30
CA LEU A 231 3.20 -24.63 2.26
C LEU A 231 4.33 -25.61 2.65
N GLY A 232 3.94 -26.73 3.29
CA GLY A 232 4.86 -27.78 3.74
C GLY A 232 5.54 -27.52 5.08
N GLN A 233 5.29 -26.38 5.73
CA GLN A 233 5.82 -26.06 7.06
C GLN A 233 4.75 -26.25 8.14
N VAL A 234 5.11 -26.93 9.23
CA VAL A 234 4.19 -27.22 10.34
C VAL A 234 4.60 -26.42 11.57
N GLY A 235 3.64 -25.75 12.20
CA GLY A 235 3.87 -24.97 13.41
C GLY A 235 2.63 -24.20 13.85
N ASP A 236 2.72 -23.53 14.99
CA ASP A 236 1.70 -22.55 15.42
C ASP A 236 1.96 -21.21 14.73
N HIS A 237 1.75 -21.18 13.41
CA HIS A 237 2.06 -20.01 12.59
C HIS A 237 1.06 -18.88 12.87
N ASN A 238 1.56 -17.68 13.12
CA ASN A 238 0.79 -16.44 13.10
C ASN A 238 0.88 -15.79 11.71
N GLY A 239 0.16 -14.68 11.49
CA GLY A 239 0.15 -13.96 10.22
C GLY A 239 1.54 -13.53 9.73
N GLU A 240 2.44 -13.13 10.65
CA GLU A 240 3.82 -12.78 10.27
C GLU A 240 4.62 -14.01 9.79
N ASP A 241 4.46 -15.17 10.44
CA ASP A 241 5.13 -16.41 10.02
C ASP A 241 4.62 -16.88 8.65
N VAL A 242 3.32 -16.80 8.42
CA VAL A 242 2.71 -17.11 7.11
C VAL A 242 3.26 -16.19 6.01
N ILE A 243 3.41 -14.89 6.29
CA ILE A 243 4.02 -13.93 5.37
C ILE A 243 5.47 -14.31 5.07
N ASP A 244 6.23 -14.74 6.07
CA ASP A 244 7.61 -15.20 5.88
C ASP A 244 7.67 -16.40 4.96
N ILE A 245 6.80 -17.39 5.19
CA ILE A 245 6.73 -18.59 4.36
C ILE A 245 6.37 -18.22 2.91
N ILE A 246 5.41 -17.31 2.70
CA ILE A 246 5.04 -16.81 1.37
C ILE A 246 6.22 -16.12 0.69
N CYS A 247 6.94 -15.25 1.38
CA CYS A 247 8.06 -14.49 0.80
C CYS A 247 9.25 -15.39 0.41
N HIS A 248 9.44 -16.54 1.07
CA HIS A 248 10.46 -17.52 0.69
C HIS A 248 10.04 -18.40 -0.50
N HIS A 249 8.76 -18.42 -0.86
CA HIS A 249 8.28 -19.24 -1.97
C HIS A 249 8.69 -18.64 -3.33
N PRO A 250 9.32 -19.41 -4.25
CA PRO A 250 9.80 -18.88 -5.53
C PRO A 250 8.72 -18.28 -6.43
N ALA A 251 7.45 -18.67 -6.26
CA ALA A 251 6.34 -18.08 -7.02
C ALA A 251 6.16 -16.60 -6.68
N THR A 252 6.34 -16.21 -5.42
CA THR A 252 6.20 -14.82 -4.95
C THR A 252 7.21 -13.91 -5.63
N ALA A 253 8.47 -14.32 -5.70
CA ALA A 253 9.51 -13.54 -6.38
C ALA A 253 9.19 -13.36 -7.88
N ARG A 254 8.75 -14.42 -8.56
CA ARG A 254 8.36 -14.35 -9.98
C ARG A 254 7.14 -13.45 -10.21
N PHE A 255 6.16 -13.53 -9.32
CA PHE A 255 4.95 -12.74 -9.39
C PHE A 255 5.26 -11.25 -9.24
N ILE A 256 6.00 -10.85 -8.21
CA ILE A 256 6.33 -9.44 -7.98
C ILE A 256 7.25 -8.89 -9.06
N ALA A 257 8.28 -9.65 -9.47
CA ALA A 257 9.16 -9.24 -10.57
C ALA A 257 8.39 -8.98 -11.87
N ARG A 258 7.39 -9.83 -12.18
CA ARG A 258 6.52 -9.63 -13.35
C ARG A 258 5.70 -8.34 -13.25
N HIS A 259 5.11 -8.05 -12.09
CA HIS A 259 4.30 -6.83 -11.91
C HIS A 259 5.16 -5.56 -11.98
N LEU A 260 6.33 -5.57 -11.35
CA LEU A 260 7.29 -4.47 -11.44
C LEU A 260 7.73 -4.25 -12.90
N TYR A 261 8.08 -5.32 -13.62
CA TYR A 261 8.48 -5.23 -15.01
C TYR A 261 7.35 -4.63 -15.88
N ASN A 262 6.13 -5.16 -15.76
CA ASN A 262 4.99 -4.66 -16.55
C ASN A 262 4.65 -3.20 -16.27
N PHE A 263 4.85 -2.74 -15.02
CA PHE A 263 4.54 -1.37 -14.64
C PHE A 263 5.64 -0.36 -15.03
N PHE A 264 6.92 -0.74 -14.86
CA PHE A 264 8.08 0.15 -14.99
C PHE A 264 8.93 -0.04 -16.26
N VAL A 265 8.77 -1.13 -17.03
CA VAL A 265 9.44 -1.34 -18.34
C VAL A 265 8.47 -1.43 -19.51
#